data_AF-A0A0B4HDK9-F1
#
_entry.id   AF-A0A0B4HDK9-F1
#
_cell.length_a   1.000
_cell.length_b   1.000
_cell.length_c   1.000
_cell.angle_alpha   90.00
_cell.angle_beta   90.00
_cell.angle_gamma   90.00
#
_symmetry.space_group_name_H-M   'P 1'
#
loop_
_entity.id
_entity.type
_entity.pdbx_description
1 polymer ?
#
loop_
_entity_poly.entity_id
_entity_poly.type
_entity_poly.pdbx_seq_one_letter_code
_entity_poly.pdbx_strand_id
1 'polypeptide(L)'
;MDMPETDDVILLKGCYLEAYRSDDIALKLEGLRIALNEPSNSYLADTVKEIASVARRLRELADIAQVNRDCLVYVLDPLNIVLPCLSKSLRDIKTHYDRCSLSKENRWRNMYHCMKDEVNGLSLPDRFKIYYEYATLLRNFLRRLTFHLYVWRRWLKSVLTTYSEPPLQNTRLKASSVEYSVYEKPEELARRVYFKQVRLFSIQDIPHIDWTR
;
A
#
# COMPACT_ATOMS: atom_id res chain seq x y z
N MET A 1 27.25 9.81 0.96
CA MET A 1 27.11 8.92 -0.22
C MET A 1 25.86 8.12 0.07
N ASP A 2 24.71 8.66 -0.35
CA ASP A 2 23.42 8.06 -0.01
C ASP A 2 23.23 6.82 -0.88
N MET A 3 23.08 5.68 -0.21
CA MET A 3 22.67 4.45 -0.88
C MET A 3 21.27 4.69 -1.48
N PRO A 4 21.02 4.28 -2.74
CA PRO A 4 19.71 4.44 -3.34
C PRO A 4 18.67 3.73 -2.46
N GLU A 5 17.63 4.46 -2.05
CA GLU A 5 16.52 3.88 -1.31
C GLU A 5 15.88 2.80 -2.16
N THR A 6 15.72 1.59 -1.61
CA THR A 6 15.00 0.51 -2.31
C THR A 6 13.55 0.92 -2.51
N ASP A 7 12.93 0.55 -3.63
CA ASP A 7 11.53 0.88 -3.95
C ASP A 7 10.55 0.60 -2.79
N ASP A 8 10.81 -0.48 -2.04
CA ASP A 8 10.11 -0.87 -0.81
C ASP A 8 10.07 0.22 0.27
N VAL A 9 11.18 0.95 0.44
CA VAL A 9 11.34 2.01 1.46
C VAL A 9 10.65 3.29 0.98
N ILE A 10 10.76 3.60 -0.30
CA ILE A 10 10.15 4.79 -0.92
C ILE A 10 8.62 4.69 -0.83
N LEU A 11 8.05 3.51 -1.09
CA LEU A 11 6.60 3.35 -1.10
C LEU A 11 5.99 3.30 0.30
N LEU A 12 6.65 2.66 1.27
CA LEU A 12 6.24 2.73 2.68
C LEU A 12 6.24 4.17 3.18
N LYS A 13 7.29 4.93 2.83
CA LYS A 13 7.32 6.38 3.08
C LYS A 13 6.17 7.10 2.38
N GLY A 14 5.82 6.71 1.15
CA GLY A 14 4.65 7.22 0.42
C GLY A 14 3.34 7.01 1.18
N CYS A 15 3.09 5.80 1.70
CA CYS A 15 1.91 5.53 2.52
C CYS A 15 1.85 6.40 3.80
N TYR A 16 2.96 6.52 4.53
CA TYR A 16 3.01 7.38 5.73
C TYR A 16 2.85 8.86 5.39
N LEU A 17 3.48 9.32 4.30
CA LEU A 17 3.39 10.69 3.83
C LEU A 17 1.96 11.07 3.44
N GLU A 18 1.30 10.23 2.63
CA GLU A 18 -0.08 10.49 2.22
C GLU A 18 -1.08 10.31 3.37
N ALA A 19 -0.77 9.45 4.35
CA ALA A 19 -1.54 9.40 5.59
C ALA A 19 -1.44 10.70 6.38
N TYR A 20 -0.23 11.24 6.56
CA TYR A 20 -0.01 12.53 7.23
C TYR A 20 -0.72 13.68 6.51
N ARG A 21 -0.61 13.75 5.18
CA ARG A 21 -1.32 14.75 4.35
C ARG A 21 -2.83 14.61 4.50
N SER A 22 -3.34 13.39 4.56
CA SER A 22 -4.77 13.13 4.78
C SER A 22 -5.23 13.66 6.15
N ASP A 23 -4.47 13.42 7.23
CA ASP A 23 -4.80 13.95 8.56
C ASP A 23 -4.82 15.49 8.60
N ASP A 24 -3.81 16.14 8.02
CA ASP A 24 -3.73 17.61 7.94
C ASP A 24 -4.94 18.20 7.20
N ILE A 25 -5.31 17.61 6.06
CA ILE A 25 -6.46 18.06 5.27
C ILE A 25 -7.78 17.78 6.00
N ALA A 26 -7.94 16.60 6.62
CA ALA A 26 -9.14 16.30 7.41
C ALA A 26 -9.31 17.29 8.56
N LEU A 27 -8.23 17.65 9.27
CA LEU A 27 -8.25 18.64 10.35
C LEU A 27 -8.67 20.02 9.84
N LYS A 28 -8.11 20.47 8.71
CA LYS A 28 -8.46 21.76 8.09
C LYS A 28 -9.92 21.82 7.66
N LEU A 29 -10.43 20.75 7.05
CA LEU A 29 -11.82 20.64 6.62
C LEU A 29 -12.79 20.53 7.80
N GLU A 30 -12.39 19.89 8.90
CA GLU A 30 -13.18 19.88 10.13
C GLU A 30 -13.29 21.28 10.74
N GLY A 31 -12.20 22.04 10.77
CA GLY A 31 -12.21 23.45 11.16
C GLY A 31 -13.13 24.30 10.25
N LEU A 32 -13.16 24.00 8.96
CA LEU A 32 -14.10 24.63 8.02
C LEU A 32 -15.55 24.27 8.32
N ARG A 33 -15.84 22.99 8.58
CA ARG A 33 -17.18 22.49 8.93
C ARG A 33 -17.74 23.20 10.15
N ILE A 34 -16.93 23.30 11.21
CA ILE A 34 -17.29 24.00 12.44
C ILE A 34 -17.54 25.48 12.15
N ALA A 35 -16.68 26.14 11.37
CA ALA A 35 -16.83 27.55 11.04
C ALA A 35 -18.06 27.86 10.17
N LEU A 36 -18.56 26.88 9.41
CA LEU A 36 -19.78 26.99 8.61
C LEU A 36 -21.05 26.56 9.36
N ASN A 37 -20.90 26.02 10.59
CA ASN A 37 -22.00 25.41 11.34
C ASN A 37 -22.72 24.30 10.56
N GLU A 38 -21.97 23.55 9.75
CA GLU A 38 -22.49 22.44 8.95
C GLU A 38 -22.81 21.24 9.85
N PRO A 39 -23.97 20.57 9.66
CA PRO A 39 -24.35 19.44 10.49
C PRO A 39 -23.42 18.23 10.29
N SER A 40 -23.44 17.31 11.26
CA SER A 40 -22.57 16.12 11.26
C SER A 40 -22.90 15.09 10.17
N ASN A 41 -24.04 15.24 9.47
CA ASN A 41 -24.45 14.42 8.33
C ASN A 41 -24.33 15.17 6.99
N SER A 42 -23.58 16.28 6.95
CA SER A 42 -23.28 17.01 5.72
C SER A 42 -22.26 16.27 4.86
N TYR A 43 -22.26 16.53 3.55
CA TYR A 43 -21.21 16.05 2.65
C TYR A 43 -19.79 16.48 3.08
N LEU A 44 -19.66 17.62 3.77
CA LEU A 44 -18.38 18.05 4.34
C LEU A 44 -17.95 17.16 5.51
N ALA A 45 -18.87 16.84 6.42
CA ALA A 45 -18.61 15.90 7.52
C ALA A 45 -18.22 14.50 7.01
N ASP A 46 -18.95 14.00 6.00
CA ASP A 46 -18.63 12.72 5.37
C ASP A 46 -17.26 12.76 4.69
N THR A 47 -16.93 13.85 3.99
CA THR A 47 -15.60 14.03 3.37
C THR A 47 -14.48 13.95 4.41
N VAL A 48 -14.62 14.69 5.52
CA VAL A 48 -13.63 14.67 6.63
C VAL A 48 -13.44 13.24 7.16
N LYS A 49 -14.54 12.54 7.41
CA LYS A 49 -14.52 11.17 7.93
C LYS A 49 -13.84 10.19 6.98
N GLU A 50 -14.14 10.25 5.70
CA GLU A 50 -13.55 9.34 4.71
C GLU A 50 -12.05 9.62 4.52
N ILE A 51 -11.62 10.89 4.49
CA ILE A 51 -10.19 11.26 4.44
C ILE A 51 -9.45 10.72 5.68
N ALA A 52 -9.99 10.91 6.88
CA ALA A 52 -9.39 10.39 8.11
C ALA A 52 -9.34 8.84 8.11
N SER A 53 -10.32 8.19 7.50
CA SER A 53 -10.36 6.73 7.36
C SER A 53 -9.28 6.22 6.41
N VAL A 54 -9.03 6.92 5.30
CA VAL A 54 -7.90 6.65 4.39
C VAL A 54 -6.58 6.79 5.15
N ALA A 55 -6.38 7.88 5.90
CA ALA A 55 -5.15 8.13 6.66
C ALA A 55 -4.80 6.96 7.59
N ARG A 56 -5.79 6.54 8.41
CA ARG A 56 -5.64 5.38 9.30
C ARG A 56 -5.32 4.11 8.52
N ARG A 57 -6.03 3.84 7.42
CA ARG A 57 -5.84 2.61 6.65
C ARG A 57 -4.47 2.54 5.99
N LEU A 58 -3.94 3.65 5.49
CA LEU A 58 -2.60 3.72 4.92
C LEU A 58 -1.50 3.44 5.96
N ARG A 59 -1.64 3.97 7.19
CA ARG A 59 -0.71 3.65 8.29
C ARG A 59 -0.74 2.16 8.62
N GLU A 60 -1.94 1.60 8.82
CA GLU A 60 -2.06 0.16 9.09
C GLU A 60 -1.48 -0.72 7.97
N LEU A 61 -1.69 -0.33 6.71
CA LEU A 61 -1.12 -1.02 5.56
C LEU A 61 0.40 -0.97 5.59
N ALA A 62 0.97 0.21 5.84
CA ALA A 62 2.41 0.42 5.93
C ALA A 62 3.04 -0.37 7.11
N ASP A 63 2.39 -0.38 8.27
CA ASP A 63 2.85 -1.11 9.46
C ASP A 63 2.92 -2.63 9.18
N ILE A 64 1.88 -3.18 8.55
CA ILE A 64 1.85 -4.61 8.16
C ILE A 64 2.94 -4.91 7.14
N ALA A 65 3.11 -4.02 6.17
CA ALA A 65 4.06 -4.19 5.09
C ALA A 65 5.52 -4.05 5.58
N GLN A 66 5.78 -3.19 6.57
CA GLN A 66 7.09 -3.06 7.23
C GLN A 66 7.53 -4.35 7.92
N VAL A 67 6.59 -5.05 8.58
CA VAL A 67 6.84 -6.35 9.23
C VAL A 67 7.02 -7.47 8.20
N ASN A 68 6.38 -7.36 7.03
CA ASN A 68 6.34 -8.39 6.01
C ASN A 68 6.98 -7.93 4.71
N ARG A 69 8.26 -7.52 4.77
CA ARG A 69 8.97 -6.97 3.60
C ARG A 69 8.97 -7.90 2.39
N ASP A 70 9.07 -9.21 2.62
CA ASP A 70 9.01 -10.22 1.54
C ASP A 70 7.70 -10.19 0.74
N CYS A 71 6.62 -9.64 1.32
CA CYS A 71 5.31 -9.52 0.68
C CYS A 71 5.10 -8.16 0.00
N LEU A 72 5.99 -7.19 0.18
CA LEU A 72 5.85 -5.84 -0.36
C LEU A 72 5.70 -5.85 -1.87
N VAL A 73 6.50 -6.68 -2.55
CA VAL A 73 6.48 -6.83 -4.01
C VAL A 73 5.09 -7.04 -4.60
N TYR A 74 4.17 -7.68 -3.86
CA TYR A 74 2.82 -7.96 -4.34
C TYR A 74 1.83 -6.78 -4.17
N VAL A 75 2.22 -5.73 -3.47
CA VAL A 75 1.41 -4.53 -3.26
C VAL A 75 2.05 -3.26 -3.83
N LEU A 76 3.28 -3.34 -4.35
CA LEU A 76 3.97 -2.19 -4.95
C LEU A 76 3.17 -1.59 -6.10
N ASP A 77 2.86 -2.39 -7.13
CA ASP A 77 2.14 -1.89 -8.32
C ASP A 77 0.75 -1.34 -7.99
N PRO A 78 -0.09 -2.02 -7.19
CA PRO A 78 -1.36 -1.45 -6.74
C PRO A 78 -1.23 -0.09 -6.04
N LEU A 79 -0.22 0.06 -5.18
CA LEU A 79 0.02 1.32 -4.46
C LEU A 79 0.52 2.42 -5.39
N ASN A 80 1.37 2.10 -6.36
CA ASN A 80 1.84 3.03 -7.39
C ASN A 80 0.70 3.57 -8.27
N ILE A 81 -0.44 2.88 -8.34
CA ILE A 81 -1.63 3.38 -9.06
C ILE A 81 -2.45 4.33 -8.17
N VAL A 82 -2.71 3.94 -6.91
CA VAL A 82 -3.66 4.66 -6.05
C VAL A 82 -3.04 5.88 -5.35
N LEU A 83 -1.78 5.80 -4.91
CA LEU A 83 -1.15 6.88 -4.14
C LEU A 83 -1.03 8.19 -4.95
N PRO A 84 -0.65 8.19 -6.24
CA PRO A 84 -0.63 9.44 -7.02
C PRO A 84 -2.02 10.07 -7.15
N CYS A 85 -3.06 9.24 -7.30
CA CYS A 85 -4.45 9.70 -7.41
C CYS A 85 -4.93 10.34 -6.10
N LEU A 86 -4.61 9.71 -4.97
CA LEU A 86 -4.89 10.26 -3.64
C LEU A 86 -4.13 11.58 -3.43
N SER A 87 -2.82 11.59 -3.72
CA SER A 87 -1.94 12.76 -3.58
C SER A 87 -2.44 13.94 -4.40
N LYS A 88 -2.89 13.70 -5.64
CA LYS A 88 -3.54 14.71 -6.47
C LYS A 88 -4.80 15.25 -5.79
N SER A 89 -5.72 14.38 -5.37
CA SER A 89 -6.96 14.81 -4.71
C SER A 89 -6.71 15.64 -3.45
N LEU A 90 -5.74 15.27 -2.62
CA LEU A 90 -5.36 16.03 -1.41
C LEU A 90 -4.77 17.40 -1.76
N ARG A 91 -3.92 17.48 -2.80
CA ARG A 91 -3.37 18.76 -3.30
C ARG A 91 -4.45 19.66 -3.89
N ASP A 92 -5.40 19.09 -4.62
CA ASP A 92 -6.52 19.82 -5.19
C ASP A 92 -7.39 20.41 -4.06
N ILE A 93 -7.73 19.61 -3.04
CA ILE A 93 -8.43 20.10 -1.83
C ILE A 93 -7.66 21.24 -1.17
N LYS A 94 -6.35 21.05 -0.92
CA LYS A 94 -5.51 22.08 -0.30
C LYS A 94 -5.55 23.38 -1.10
N THR A 95 -5.46 23.28 -2.42
CA THR A 95 -5.49 24.43 -3.33
C THR A 95 -6.82 25.17 -3.24
N HIS A 96 -7.95 24.46 -3.19
CA HIS A 96 -9.26 25.10 -3.02
C HIS A 96 -9.43 25.70 -1.61
N TYR A 97 -8.95 25.01 -0.57
CA TYR A 97 -9.02 25.47 0.81
C TYR A 97 -8.22 26.76 1.04
N ASP A 98 -7.02 26.85 0.46
CA ASP A 98 -6.09 27.96 0.60
C ASP A 98 -6.49 29.19 -0.24
N ARG A 99 -7.57 29.13 -1.04
CA ARG A 99 -8.09 30.29 -1.82
C ARG A 99 -8.75 31.32 -0.90
N CYS A 100 -7.94 32.10 -0.20
CA CYS A 100 -8.39 33.15 0.73
C CYS A 100 -9.17 34.28 0.06
N SER A 101 -9.16 34.40 -1.27
CA SER A 101 -10.01 35.34 -2.02
C SER A 101 -11.50 35.01 -1.94
N LEU A 102 -11.86 33.78 -1.54
CA LEU A 102 -13.24 33.32 -1.39
C LEU A 102 -13.65 33.25 0.09
N SER A 103 -14.92 33.56 0.36
CA SER A 103 -15.53 33.28 1.66
C SER A 103 -15.43 31.78 1.99
N LYS A 104 -15.46 31.42 3.28
CA LYS A 104 -15.38 30.01 3.72
C LYS A 104 -16.44 29.14 3.03
N GLU A 105 -17.65 29.66 2.91
CA GLU A 105 -18.77 28.97 2.27
C GLU A 105 -18.53 28.77 0.77
N ASN A 106 -18.07 29.82 0.08
CA ASN A 106 -17.74 29.72 -1.34
C ASN A 106 -16.51 28.84 -1.61
N ARG A 107 -15.54 28.76 -0.68
CA ARG A 107 -14.44 27.80 -0.76
C ARG A 107 -14.96 26.37 -0.73
N TRP A 108 -15.82 26.03 0.23
CA TRP A 108 -16.43 24.69 0.29
C TRP A 108 -17.25 24.37 -0.96
N ARG A 109 -18.20 25.25 -1.32
CA ARG A 109 -19.08 25.06 -2.48
C ARG A 109 -18.27 24.91 -3.78
N ASN A 110 -17.31 25.80 -4.01
CA ASN A 110 -16.47 25.74 -5.21
C ASN A 110 -15.63 24.47 -5.24
N MET A 111 -14.99 24.10 -4.12
CA MET A 111 -14.23 22.85 -4.01
C MET A 111 -15.08 21.62 -4.32
N TYR A 112 -16.25 21.52 -3.67
CA TYR A 112 -17.13 20.37 -3.83
C TYR A 112 -17.59 20.20 -5.28
N HIS A 113 -18.05 21.27 -5.92
CA HIS A 113 -18.54 21.20 -7.29
C HIS A 113 -17.41 21.00 -8.32
N CYS A 114 -16.32 21.77 -8.24
CA CYS A 114 -15.21 21.61 -9.19
C CYS A 114 -14.65 20.20 -9.13
N MET A 115 -14.36 19.70 -7.92
CA MET A 115 -13.82 18.35 -7.77
C MET A 115 -14.84 17.28 -8.15
N LYS A 116 -16.15 17.48 -7.92
CA LYS A 116 -17.16 16.52 -8.38
C LYS A 116 -17.18 16.42 -9.91
N ASP A 117 -17.10 17.56 -10.59
CA ASP A 117 -17.20 17.62 -12.05
C ASP A 117 -15.94 17.09 -12.74
N GLU A 118 -14.75 17.24 -12.13
CA GLU A 118 -13.47 16.69 -12.63
C GLU A 118 -13.49 15.18 -12.91
N VAL A 119 -14.35 14.43 -12.22
CA VAL A 119 -14.41 12.96 -12.25
C VAL A 119 -15.80 12.46 -12.65
N ASN A 120 -16.46 13.21 -13.54
CA ASN A 120 -17.76 12.85 -14.10
C ASN A 120 -18.86 12.64 -13.05
N GLY A 121 -18.89 13.48 -12.01
CA GLY A 121 -20.00 13.52 -11.05
C GLY A 121 -19.80 12.72 -9.76
N LEU A 122 -18.66 12.05 -9.57
CA LEU A 122 -18.36 11.33 -8.33
C LEU A 122 -18.17 12.32 -7.16
N SER A 123 -18.98 12.18 -6.10
CA SER A 123 -18.91 13.06 -4.94
C SER A 123 -17.56 12.95 -4.23
N LEU A 124 -17.15 14.03 -3.54
CA LEU A 124 -15.88 14.03 -2.83
C LEU A 124 -15.81 12.95 -1.73
N PRO A 125 -16.84 12.73 -0.88
CA PRO A 125 -16.86 11.59 0.04
C PRO A 125 -16.71 10.24 -0.66
N ASP A 126 -17.45 10.00 -1.74
CA ASP A 126 -17.40 8.72 -2.45
C ASP A 126 -16.02 8.46 -3.06
N ARG A 127 -15.35 9.50 -3.55
CA ARG A 127 -13.97 9.41 -4.05
C ARG A 127 -13.02 8.90 -2.96
N PHE A 128 -13.09 9.47 -1.74
CA PHE A 128 -12.24 9.03 -0.64
C PHE A 128 -12.65 7.66 -0.08
N LYS A 129 -13.94 7.33 -0.13
CA LYS A 129 -14.42 5.98 0.19
C LYS A 129 -13.80 4.93 -0.75
N ILE A 130 -13.67 5.21 -2.04
CA ILE A 130 -13.00 4.31 -2.99
C ILE A 130 -11.52 4.12 -2.61
N TYR A 131 -10.80 5.20 -2.29
CA TYR A 131 -9.41 5.09 -1.82
C TYR A 131 -9.30 4.24 -0.55
N TYR A 132 -10.22 4.45 0.40
CA TYR A 132 -10.28 3.69 1.65
C TYR A 132 -10.54 2.19 1.40
N GLU A 133 -11.53 1.86 0.57
CA GLU A 133 -11.85 0.48 0.23
C GLU A 133 -10.68 -0.21 -0.49
N TYR A 134 -10.04 0.50 -1.43
CA TYR A 134 -8.87 -0.01 -2.12
C TYR A 134 -7.71 -0.32 -1.16
N ALA A 135 -7.36 0.61 -0.28
CA ALA A 135 -6.33 0.40 0.74
C ALA A 135 -6.72 -0.73 1.72
N THR A 136 -8.02 -0.89 2.01
CA THR A 136 -8.54 -1.98 2.83
C THR A 136 -8.36 -3.34 2.16
N LEU A 137 -8.62 -3.45 0.86
CA LEU A 137 -8.40 -4.67 0.08
C LEU A 137 -6.92 -5.06 0.09
N LEU A 138 -6.02 -4.10 -0.15
CA LEU A 138 -4.56 -4.35 -0.09
C LEU A 138 -4.11 -4.81 1.30
N ARG A 139 -4.62 -4.17 2.36
CA ARG A 139 -4.30 -4.54 3.74
C ARG A 139 -4.77 -5.95 4.08
N ASN A 140 -5.96 -6.32 3.63
CA ASN A 140 -6.51 -7.65 3.82
C ASN A 140 -5.73 -8.70 3.04
N PHE A 141 -5.32 -8.38 1.82
CA PHE A 141 -4.48 -9.22 0.98
C PHE A 141 -3.12 -9.50 1.63
N LEU A 142 -2.41 -8.47 2.10
CA LEU A 142 -1.13 -8.65 2.81
C LEU A 142 -1.25 -9.51 4.06
N ARG A 143 -2.29 -9.30 4.87
CA ARG A 143 -2.50 -10.13 6.09
C ARG A 143 -2.71 -11.59 5.75
N ARG A 144 -3.45 -11.89 4.68
CA ARG A 144 -3.65 -13.27 4.22
C ARG A 144 -2.36 -13.88 3.71
N LEU A 145 -1.62 -13.16 2.85
CA LEU A 145 -0.32 -13.62 2.35
C LEU A 145 0.67 -13.91 3.49
N THR A 146 0.78 -12.97 4.44
CA THR A 146 1.64 -13.10 5.63
C THR A 146 1.31 -14.37 6.40
N PHE A 147 0.02 -14.62 6.65
CA PHE A 147 -0.43 -15.81 7.35
C PHE A 147 -0.07 -17.10 6.59
N HIS A 148 -0.34 -17.15 5.28
CA HIS A 148 -0.03 -18.31 4.46
C HIS A 148 1.48 -18.60 4.41
N LEU A 149 2.31 -17.58 4.22
CA LEU A 149 3.76 -17.74 4.21
C LEU A 149 4.31 -18.18 5.55
N TYR A 150 3.76 -17.66 6.66
CA TYR A 150 4.13 -18.11 7.99
C TYR A 150 3.81 -19.59 8.21
N VAL A 151 2.59 -20.02 7.88
CA VAL A 151 2.15 -21.43 7.98
C VAL A 151 3.03 -22.31 7.09
N TRP A 152 3.27 -21.89 5.85
CA TRP A 152 4.13 -22.62 4.91
C TRP A 152 5.56 -22.77 5.41
N ARG A 153 6.19 -21.68 5.88
CA ARG A 153 7.55 -21.71 6.44
C ARG A 153 7.64 -22.63 7.65
N ARG A 154 6.62 -22.61 8.53
CA ARG A 154 6.56 -23.49 9.70
C ARG A 154 6.44 -24.96 9.30
N TRP A 155 5.55 -25.27 8.34
CA TRP A 155 5.40 -26.61 7.81
C TRP A 155 6.69 -27.11 7.15
N LEU A 156 7.30 -26.30 6.28
CA LEU A 156 8.56 -26.61 5.61
C LEU A 156 9.67 -26.90 6.63
N LYS A 157 9.79 -26.07 7.67
CA LYS A 157 10.75 -26.30 8.75
C LYS A 157 10.51 -27.64 9.44
N SER A 158 9.26 -27.98 9.74
CA SER A 158 8.92 -29.28 10.34
C SER A 158 9.33 -30.44 9.44
N VAL A 159 9.04 -30.37 8.13
CA VAL A 159 9.44 -31.39 7.16
C VAL A 159 10.96 -31.51 7.14
N LEU A 160 11.69 -30.41 6.97
CA LEU A 160 13.15 -30.42 6.92
C LEU A 160 13.80 -30.95 8.21
N THR A 161 13.21 -30.71 9.38
CA THR A 161 13.70 -31.28 10.65
C THR A 161 13.38 -32.76 10.80
N THR A 162 12.26 -33.24 10.23
CA THR A 162 11.91 -34.67 10.26
C THR A 162 12.77 -35.48 9.28
N TYR A 163 13.24 -34.86 8.19
CA TYR A 163 14.06 -35.51 7.16
C TYR A 163 15.58 -35.20 7.27
N SER A 164 16.02 -34.39 8.24
CA SER A 164 17.44 -34.30 8.60
C SER A 164 17.81 -35.50 9.46
N GLU A 165 18.46 -36.50 8.86
CA GLU A 165 19.13 -37.57 9.59
C GLU A 165 20.11 -36.99 10.63
N PRO A 166 20.28 -37.61 11.83
CA PRO A 166 21.39 -37.26 12.69
C PRO A 166 22.71 -37.47 11.93
N PRO A 167 23.76 -36.67 12.20
CA PRO A 167 25.02 -36.81 11.47
C PRO A 167 25.52 -38.25 11.64
N LEU A 168 25.55 -38.99 10.53
CA LEU A 168 26.10 -40.34 10.47
C LEU A 168 27.53 -40.28 11.02
N GLN A 169 27.72 -40.81 12.23
CA GLN A 169 29.05 -41.09 12.75
C GLN A 169 29.71 -42.11 11.83
N ASN A 170 30.67 -41.63 11.05
CA ASN A 170 31.80 -42.36 10.48
C ASN A 170 31.57 -43.86 10.22
N THR A 171 31.01 -44.18 9.06
CA THR A 171 31.33 -45.44 8.38
C THR A 171 31.91 -45.15 7.01
N ARG A 172 33.23 -45.36 6.93
CA ARG A 172 34.04 -45.36 5.71
C ARG A 172 33.36 -46.20 4.63
N LEU A 173 32.99 -45.59 3.51
CA LEU A 173 32.90 -46.27 2.22
C LEU A 173 33.56 -45.41 1.13
N LYS A 174 34.52 -46.04 0.44
CA LYS A 174 35.34 -45.48 -0.63
C LYS A 174 34.51 -45.26 -1.90
N ALA A 175 34.72 -44.09 -2.50
CA ALA A 175 34.71 -43.75 -3.93
C ALA A 175 33.69 -44.42 -4.88
N SER A 176 32.80 -43.60 -5.46
CA SER A 176 32.78 -43.40 -6.91
C SER A 176 32.19 -42.03 -7.25
N SER A 177 32.85 -41.34 -8.15
CA SER A 177 32.61 -39.95 -8.52
C SER A 177 31.32 -39.83 -9.33
N VAL A 178 30.28 -39.24 -8.73
CA VAL A 178 29.20 -38.60 -9.48
C VAL A 178 28.90 -37.28 -8.77
N GLU A 179 29.40 -36.18 -9.33
CA GLU A 179 29.00 -34.83 -8.95
C GLU A 179 27.52 -34.64 -9.28
N TYR A 180 26.66 -34.74 -8.27
CA TYR A 180 25.33 -34.14 -8.33
C TYR A 180 25.41 -32.70 -7.81
N SER A 181 25.57 -31.77 -8.74
CA SER A 181 25.28 -30.35 -8.52
C SER A 181 23.75 -30.16 -8.43
N VAL A 182 23.15 -30.37 -7.27
CA VAL A 182 21.76 -29.98 -7.02
C VAL A 182 21.61 -29.43 -5.60
N TYR A 183 21.82 -28.13 -5.46
CA TYR A 183 21.19 -27.33 -4.41
C TYR A 183 20.73 -26.01 -5.05
N GLU A 184 19.69 -26.09 -5.89
CA GLU A 184 18.90 -24.90 -6.20
C GLU A 184 18.18 -24.52 -4.89
N LYS A 185 18.48 -23.33 -4.37
CA LYS A 185 17.97 -22.93 -3.04
C LYS A 185 16.44 -22.95 -3.08
N PRO A 186 15.75 -23.45 -2.03
CA PRO A 186 14.28 -23.51 -1.97
C PRO A 186 13.59 -22.17 -2.26
N GLU A 187 14.29 -21.06 -1.98
CA GLU A 187 13.86 -19.69 -2.25
C GLU A 187 13.77 -19.36 -3.75
N GLU A 188 14.65 -19.89 -4.59
CA GLU A 188 14.62 -19.67 -6.04
C GLU A 188 13.48 -20.45 -6.71
N LEU A 189 13.19 -21.67 -6.22
CA LEU A 189 12.07 -22.47 -6.68
C LEU A 189 10.73 -21.81 -6.33
N ALA A 190 10.60 -21.27 -5.11
CA ALA A 190 9.41 -20.53 -4.68
C ALA A 190 9.20 -19.26 -5.51
N ARG A 191 10.28 -18.52 -5.82
CA ARG A 191 10.22 -17.37 -6.73
C ARG A 191 9.75 -17.78 -8.13
N ARG A 192 10.28 -18.85 -8.73
CA ARG A 192 9.89 -19.28 -10.09
C ARG A 192 8.44 -19.74 -10.19
N VAL A 193 7.92 -20.45 -9.18
CA VAL A 193 6.52 -20.91 -9.18
C VAL A 193 5.55 -19.73 -9.04
N TYR A 194 5.84 -18.77 -8.15
CA TYR A 194 5.01 -17.57 -8.02
C TYR A 194 5.11 -16.64 -9.25
N PHE A 195 6.31 -16.44 -9.83
CA PHE A 195 6.48 -15.61 -11.03
C PHE A 195 5.79 -16.17 -12.28
N LYS A 196 5.66 -17.50 -12.40
CA LYS A 196 4.89 -18.13 -13.49
C LYS A 196 3.39 -17.80 -13.42
N GLN A 197 2.85 -17.62 -12.21
CA GLN A 197 1.45 -17.26 -11.99
C GLN A 197 1.18 -15.78 -12.30
N VAL A 198 2.13 -14.89 -11.98
CA VAL A 198 1.99 -13.43 -12.16
C VAL A 198 2.18 -13.00 -13.62
N ARG A 199 2.98 -13.73 -14.42
CA ARG A 199 3.13 -13.46 -15.87
C ARG A 199 1.85 -13.62 -16.70
N LEU A 200 0.77 -14.17 -16.14
CA LEU A 200 -0.54 -14.22 -16.79
C LEU A 200 -1.28 -12.87 -16.75
N PHE A 201 -0.79 -11.87 -16.00
CA PHE A 201 -1.35 -10.52 -15.92
C PHE A 201 -0.29 -9.48 -16.29
N SER A 202 0.11 -9.48 -17.57
CA SER A 202 1.04 -8.48 -18.10
C SER A 202 0.30 -7.17 -18.36
N ILE A 203 0.40 -6.21 -17.44
CA ILE A 203 0.15 -4.79 -17.73
C ILE A 203 1.52 -4.16 -18.00
N GLN A 204 2.00 -4.37 -19.23
CA GLN A 204 3.07 -3.56 -19.79
C GLN A 204 2.47 -2.18 -20.09
N ASP A 205 3.21 -1.12 -19.77
CA ASP A 205 2.91 0.30 -20.03
C ASP A 205 2.36 1.14 -18.86
N ILE A 206 3.03 1.12 -17.69
CA ILE A 206 2.86 2.19 -16.69
C ILE A 206 4.20 2.90 -16.48
N PRO A 207 4.29 4.22 -16.69
CA PRO A 207 5.53 4.97 -16.52
C PRO A 207 5.93 5.10 -15.04
N HIS A 208 7.22 4.96 -14.78
CA HIS A 208 7.85 5.16 -13.46
C HIS A 208 7.67 6.62 -13.02
N ILE A 209 7.01 6.84 -11.87
CA ILE A 209 6.87 8.17 -11.26
C ILE A 209 7.95 8.33 -10.18
N ASP A 210 8.64 9.47 -10.22
CA ASP A 210 9.68 9.84 -9.25
C ASP A 210 9.04 10.47 -8.01
N TRP A 211 9.25 9.84 -6.86
CA TRP A 211 8.64 10.18 -5.57
C TRP A 211 9.47 11.19 -4.74
N THR A 212 10.54 11.74 -5.31
CA THR A 212 11.48 12.64 -4.61
C THR A 212 11.16 14.14 -4.74
N ARG A 213 10.03 14.52 -5.34
CA ARG A 213 9.60 15.92 -5.52
C ARG A 213 8.25 16.26 -4.88
#